data_AF-A0A1Z5L1Y0-F1
#
_entry.id   AF-A0A1Z5L1Y0-F1
#
_cell.length_a   1.000
_cell.length_b   1.000
_cell.length_c   1.000
_cell.angle_alpha   90.00
_cell.angle_beta   90.00
_cell.angle_gamma   90.00
#
_symmetry.space_group_name_H-M   'P 1'
#
loop_
_entity.id
_entity.type
_entity.pdbx_description
1 polymer ?
#
loop_
_entity_poly.entity_id
_entity_poly.type
_entity_poly.pdbx_seq_one_letter_code
_entity_poly.pdbx_strand_id
1 'polypeptide(L)'
;MNAQVEYVHMLNATMCATTRVICAILENFQTETGVKVPDVLKPWMPEEYREEIPFVKPAPIEEAETKKQKKHKEGMEKKKDEAQTRG
;
A
#
# COMPACT_ATOMS: atom_id res chain seq x y z
N MET A 1 -58.54 -15.00 23.37
CA MET A 1 -57.52 -14.01 22.99
C MET A 1 -56.30 -14.75 22.46
N ASN A 2 -56.20 -14.93 21.15
CA ASN A 2 -54.95 -15.38 20.51
C ASN A 2 -54.48 -14.19 19.65
N ALA A 3 -53.84 -13.21 20.28
CA ALA A 3 -53.19 -12.13 19.55
C ALA A 3 -51.87 -12.68 18.98
N GLN A 4 -51.68 -12.59 17.66
CA GLN A 4 -50.37 -12.85 17.06
C GLN A 4 -49.35 -11.86 17.65
N VAL A 5 -48.20 -12.38 18.07
CA VAL A 5 -47.10 -11.56 18.58
C VAL A 5 -46.44 -10.87 17.39
N GLU A 6 -46.43 -9.55 17.39
CA GLU A 6 -45.69 -8.76 16.39
C GLU A 6 -44.20 -8.75 16.74
N TYR A 7 -43.36 -9.01 15.76
CA TYR A 7 -41.90 -8.97 15.88
C TYR A 7 -41.33 -7.75 15.16
N VAL A 8 -40.27 -7.19 15.73
CA VAL A 8 -39.58 -6.02 15.16
C VAL A 8 -38.79 -6.39 13.90
N HIS A 9 -38.70 -5.45 12.97
CA HIS A 9 -37.74 -5.52 11.87
C HIS A 9 -36.36 -5.07 12.36
N MET A 10 -35.32 -5.84 12.02
CA MET A 10 -33.93 -5.47 12.31
C MET A 10 -33.23 -5.00 11.04
N LEU A 11 -32.50 -3.89 11.12
CA LEU A 11 -31.65 -3.37 10.06
C LEU A 11 -30.19 -3.36 10.53
N ASN A 12 -29.26 -3.67 9.62
CA ASN A 12 -27.83 -3.56 9.86
C ASN A 12 -27.11 -3.08 8.59
N ALA A 13 -26.04 -2.31 8.77
CA ALA A 13 -25.15 -1.87 7.70
C ALA A 13 -23.75 -1.59 8.26
N THR A 14 -22.72 -1.86 7.45
CA THR A 14 -21.34 -1.52 7.80
C THR A 14 -21.02 -0.12 7.34
N MET A 15 -20.82 0.81 8.29
CA MET A 15 -20.46 2.19 7.98
C MET A 15 -19.06 2.30 7.36
N CYS A 16 -18.07 1.59 7.91
CA CYS A 16 -16.68 1.67 7.46
C CYS A 16 -15.95 0.35 7.70
N ALA A 17 -15.51 -0.28 6.61
CA ALA A 17 -14.56 -1.38 6.67
C ALA A 17 -13.13 -0.81 6.58
N THR A 18 -12.50 -0.58 7.72
CA THR A 18 -11.28 0.24 7.87
C THR A 18 -10.19 -0.09 6.86
N THR A 19 -9.81 -1.36 6.69
CA THR A 19 -8.75 -1.77 5.76
C THR A 19 -9.10 -1.49 4.30
N ARG A 20 -10.37 -1.65 3.90
CA ARG A 20 -10.85 -1.36 2.55
C ARG A 20 -10.88 0.14 2.28
N VAL A 21 -11.32 0.93 3.26
CA VAL A 21 -11.35 2.39 3.16
C VAL A 21 -9.94 2.96 3.10
N ILE A 22 -8.99 2.40 3.86
CA ILE A 22 -7.57 2.78 3.74
C ILE A 22 -7.05 2.53 2.32
N CYS A 23 -7.30 1.37 1.70
CA CYS A 23 -6.90 1.14 0.31
C CYS A 23 -7.49 2.18 -0.65
N ALA A 24 -8.78 2.48 -0.53
CA ALA A 24 -9.42 3.50 -1.36
C ALA A 24 -8.82 4.89 -1.14
N ILE A 25 -8.45 5.26 0.10
CA ILE A 25 -7.78 6.53 0.39
C ILE A 25 -6.39 6.56 -0.27
N LEU A 26 -5.60 5.49 -0.12
CA LEU A 26 -4.25 5.40 -0.69
C LEU A 26 -4.29 5.59 -2.21
N GLU A 27 -5.25 4.98 -2.90
CA GLU A 27 -5.39 5.09 -4.36
C GLU A 27 -5.88 6.47 -4.81
N ASN A 28 -6.89 7.04 -4.14
CA ASN A 28 -7.53 8.29 -4.58
C ASN A 28 -6.75 9.56 -4.18
N PHE A 29 -5.91 9.48 -3.15
CA PHE A 29 -5.15 10.63 -2.62
C PHE A 29 -3.64 10.52 -2.84
N GLN A 30 -3.18 9.56 -3.67
CA GLN A 30 -1.77 9.45 -4.05
C GLN A 30 -1.27 10.68 -4.83
N THR A 31 -0.07 11.12 -4.50
CA THR A 31 0.70 12.17 -5.18
C THR A 31 2.04 11.61 -5.64
N GLU A 32 2.89 12.45 -6.23
CA GLU A 32 4.27 12.07 -6.58
C GLU A 32 5.15 11.83 -5.33
N THR A 33 4.84 12.51 -4.22
CA THR A 33 5.65 12.54 -2.99
C THR A 33 5.11 11.64 -1.87
N GLY A 34 3.83 11.27 -1.92
CA GLY A 34 3.17 10.52 -0.85
C GLY A 34 1.67 10.33 -1.06
N VAL A 35 0.91 10.35 0.02
CA VAL A 35 -0.56 10.30 0.02
C VAL A 35 -1.10 11.46 0.84
N LYS A 36 -1.88 12.34 0.22
CA LYS A 36 -2.53 13.46 0.92
C LYS A 36 -3.58 12.95 1.91
N VAL A 37 -3.62 13.57 3.09
CA VAL A 37 -4.66 13.24 4.08
C VAL A 37 -5.97 13.95 3.72
N PRO A 38 -7.11 13.23 3.62
CA PRO A 38 -8.42 13.84 3.43
C PRO A 38 -8.74 14.87 4.52
N ASP A 39 -9.32 16.02 4.16
CA ASP A 39 -9.55 17.13 5.09
C ASP A 39 -10.32 16.73 6.34
N VAL A 40 -11.30 15.83 6.19
CA VAL A 40 -12.05 15.30 7.33
C VAL A 40 -11.15 14.56 8.29
N LEU A 41 -10.12 13.83 7.83
CA LEU A 41 -9.25 13.02 8.67
C LEU A 41 -8.15 13.81 9.40
N LYS A 42 -7.79 15.00 8.91
CA LYS A 42 -6.68 15.82 9.44
C LYS A 42 -6.73 16.09 10.96
N PRO A 43 -7.88 16.38 11.59
CA PRO A 43 -7.95 16.62 13.03
C PRO A 43 -7.57 15.41 13.89
N TRP A 44 -7.62 14.20 13.33
CA TRP A 44 -7.31 12.95 14.03
C TRP A 44 -5.91 12.41 13.69
N MET A 45 -5.18 13.11 12.80
CA MET A 45 -3.82 12.73 12.43
C MET A 45 -2.78 13.41 13.34
N PRO A 46 -1.64 12.72 13.61
CA PRO A 46 -0.48 13.34 14.22
C PRO A 46 0.00 14.56 13.42
N GLU A 47 0.63 15.52 14.09
CA GLU A 47 1.08 16.79 13.47
C GLU A 47 2.02 16.55 12.27
N GLU A 48 2.91 15.55 12.37
CA GLU A 48 3.84 15.16 11.30
C GLU A 48 3.14 14.69 10.02
N TYR A 49 1.98 14.06 10.14
CA TYR A 49 1.24 13.45 9.02
C TYR A 49 -0.07 14.15 8.72
N ARG A 50 -0.28 15.37 9.23
CA ARG A 50 -1.57 16.05 9.13
C ARG A 50 -1.92 16.44 7.69
N GLU A 51 -0.92 16.74 6.87
CA GLU A 51 -1.13 17.14 5.47
C GLU A 51 -0.85 16.01 4.47
N GLU A 52 0.24 15.26 4.66
CA GLU A 52 0.67 14.23 3.71
C GLU A 52 1.45 13.11 4.41
N ILE A 53 1.25 11.87 3.96
CA ILE A 53 2.01 10.69 4.37
C ILE A 53 3.07 10.43 3.28
N PRO A 54 4.36 10.71 3.53
CA PRO A 54 5.39 10.62 2.49
C PRO A 54 5.76 9.18 2.13
N PHE A 55 6.20 8.96 0.89
CA PHE A 55 6.80 7.68 0.50
C PHE A 55 8.19 7.52 1.09
N VAL A 56 8.37 6.49 1.93
CA VAL A 56 9.64 6.15 2.59
C VAL A 56 10.37 4.97 1.95
N LYS A 57 9.75 4.31 0.98
CA LYS A 57 10.29 3.16 0.25
C LYS A 57 9.99 3.31 -1.25
N PRO A 58 10.90 2.86 -2.13
CA PRO A 58 10.65 2.83 -3.56
C PRO A 58 9.54 1.83 -3.90
N ALA A 59 8.98 1.95 -5.10
CA ALA A 59 7.93 1.04 -5.53
C ALA A 59 8.46 -0.41 -5.63
N PRO A 60 7.69 -1.44 -5.20
CA PRO A 60 8.14 -2.82 -5.23
C PRO A 60 8.60 -3.31 -6.62
N ILE A 61 8.04 -2.74 -7.69
CA ILE A 61 8.41 -3.04 -9.08
C ILE A 61 9.84 -2.60 -9.35
N GLU A 62 10.21 -1.38 -8.95
CA GLU A 62 11.55 -0.82 -9.15
C GLU A 62 12.61 -1.60 -8.36
N GLU A 63 12.29 -2.04 -7.14
CA GLU A 63 13.18 -2.89 -6.35
C GLU A 63 13.44 -4.25 -7.02
N ALA A 64 12.40 -4.85 -7.62
CA ALA A 64 12.49 -6.13 -8.31
C ALA A 64 13.34 -6.03 -9.58
N GLU A 65 13.21 -4.95 -10.36
CA GLU A 65 14.02 -4.71 -11.55
C GLU A 65 15.49 -4.48 -11.20
N THR A 66 15.76 -3.67 -10.16
CA THR A 66 17.12 -3.39 -9.69
C THR A 66 17.83 -4.67 -9.21
N LYS A 67 17.12 -5.56 -8.49
CA LYS A 67 17.66 -6.86 -8.06
C LYS A 67 17.94 -7.81 -9.23
N LYS A 68 17.07 -7.82 -10.26
CA LYS A 68 17.28 -8.61 -11.48
C LYS A 68 18.49 -8.11 -12.27
N GLN A 69 18.62 -6.79 -12.46
CA GLN A 69 19.75 -6.20 -13.17
C GLN A 69 21.08 -6.46 -12.45
N LYS A 70 21.13 -6.35 -11.11
CA LYS A 70 22.32 -6.69 -10.32
C LYS A 70 22.75 -8.16 -10.49
N LYS A 71 21.80 -9.10 -10.39
CA LYS A 71 22.08 -10.54 -10.64
C LYS A 71 22.60 -10.80 -12.05
N HIS A 72 22.08 -10.09 -13.05
CA HIS A 72 22.51 -10.26 -14.44
C HIS A 72 23.94 -9.72 -14.67
N LYS A 73 24.30 -8.60 -14.03
CA LYS A 73 25.67 -8.05 -14.05
C LYS A 73 26.67 -8.97 -13.36
N GLU A 74 26.36 -9.43 -12.15
CA GLU A 74 27.22 -10.35 -11.37
C GLU A 74 27.43 -11.69 -12.08
N GLY A 75 26.39 -12.23 -12.72
CA GLY A 75 26.49 -13.46 -13.51
C GLY A 75 27.35 -13.30 -14.78
N MET A 76 27.41 -12.10 -15.33
CA MET A 76 28.23 -11.79 -16.51
C MET A 76 29.70 -11.51 -16.14
N GLU A 77 29.97 -10.91 -14.99
CA GLU A 77 31.33 -10.72 -14.45
C GLU A 77 31.96 -12.06 -14.05
N LYS A 78 31.23 -12.93 -13.32
CA LYS A 78 31.74 -14.26 -12.96
C LYS A 78 32.11 -15.12 -14.18
N LYS A 79 31.33 -15.06 -15.25
CA LYS A 79 31.65 -15.76 -16.51
C LYS A 79 32.88 -15.20 -17.21
N LYS A 80 33.16 -13.90 -17.07
CA LYS A 80 34.38 -13.30 -17.62
C LYS A 80 35.61 -13.68 -16.79
N ASP A 81 35.52 -13.67 -15.47
CA ASP A 81 36.61 -14.09 -14.58
C ASP A 81 36.96 -15.57 -14.75
N GLU A 82 35.97 -16.47 -14.87
CA GLU A 82 36.19 -17.90 -15.12
C GLU A 82 36.79 -18.20 -16.50
N ALA A 83 36.48 -17.36 -17.51
CA ALA A 83 37.08 -17.48 -18.84
C ALA A 83 38.54 -16.99 -18.88
N GLN A 84 38.89 -16.02 -18.01
CA GLN A 84 40.23 -15.43 -17.95
C GLN A 84 41.21 -16.23 -17.08
N THR A 85 40.74 -17.05 -16.14
CA THR A 85 41.58 -17.92 -15.28
C THR A 85 41.88 -19.30 -15.87
N ARG A 86 41.26 -19.68 -17.00
CA ARG A 86 41.48 -20.96 -17.70
C ARG A 86 42.34 -20.84 -18.98
N GLY A 87 42.95 -19.68 -19.20
CA GLY A 87 43.89 -19.41 -20.30
C GLY A 87 45.34 -19.53 -19.88
#